data_AF-A0AAV1H9T5-F1
#
_entry.id   AF-A0AAV1H9T5-F1
#
_cell.length_a   1.000
_cell.length_b   1.000
_cell.length_c   1.000
_cell.angle_alpha   90.00
_cell.angle_beta   90.00
_cell.angle_gamma   90.00
#
_symmetry.space_group_name_H-M   'P 1'
#
loop_
_entity.id
_entity.type
_entity.pdbx_description
1 polymer ?
#
loop_
_entity_poly.entity_id
_entity_poly.type
_entity_poly.pdbx_seq_one_letter_code
_entity_poly.pdbx_strand_id
1 'polypeptide(L)'
;MVRAVWAVLRMVSCQGAAALNLNVSGSVIDAASSFRSVHVPFRAAHSKVRHLSSAVRMPEITTDHLDKKQVQLLSEMCILIDENDSKIGADSKKNCHLNSNIDKGLLHRAFSVFIFNSEEKLLLQQRSDAKITFPGCFTNTCCSHPLHTDSELEEKEAIGVRRAAQRRLEAELGIPMAQVTPDEMTYLTRIHYKAQSDGVWGEHEIDYILFMQKVEMACLIPTM
;
A
#
# COMPACT_ATOMS: atom_id res chain seq x y z
N MET A 1 11.69 28.04 14.02
CA MET A 1 12.28 26.87 13.33
C MET A 1 11.95 25.66 14.20
N VAL A 2 10.79 25.03 13.99
CA VAL A 2 10.29 23.94 14.86
C VAL A 2 10.63 22.61 14.17
N ARG A 3 11.52 21.83 14.79
CA ARG A 3 11.98 20.53 14.30
C ARG A 3 10.88 19.49 14.48
N ALA A 4 10.63 18.70 13.44
CA ALA A 4 9.70 17.59 13.44
C ALA A 4 10.38 16.38 14.12
N VAL A 5 9.91 15.98 15.31
CA VAL A 5 10.28 14.72 15.96
C VAL A 5 9.18 13.70 15.62
N TRP A 6 9.37 12.89 14.58
CA TRP A 6 8.33 11.98 14.09
C TRP A 6 8.91 10.63 13.66
N ALA A 7 9.53 9.90 14.58
CA ALA A 7 9.62 8.44 14.61
C ALA A 7 10.61 8.02 15.71
N VAL A 8 10.22 7.09 16.57
CA VAL A 8 11.19 6.32 17.35
C VAL A 8 11.64 5.16 16.48
N LEU A 9 12.89 5.23 16.03
CA LEU A 9 13.48 4.22 15.15
C LEU A 9 14.09 3.12 16.01
N ARG A 10 13.78 1.87 15.69
CA ARG A 10 14.36 0.70 16.37
C ARG A 10 14.85 -0.29 15.34
N MET A 11 16.09 -0.75 15.49
CA MET A 11 16.64 -1.83 14.67
C MET A 11 16.44 -3.17 15.36
N VAL A 12 15.98 -4.16 14.61
CA VAL A 12 15.81 -5.54 15.09
C VAL A 12 16.67 -6.48 14.24
N SER A 13 17.37 -7.41 14.89
CA SER A 13 18.18 -8.44 14.23
C SER A 13 17.31 -9.62 13.84
N CYS A 14 17.36 -10.06 12.58
CA CYS A 14 16.82 -11.35 12.18
C CYS A 14 17.84 -12.44 12.56
N GLN A 15 17.66 -13.13 13.68
CA GLN A 15 18.37 -14.38 13.96
C GLN A 15 17.45 -15.56 13.65
N GLY A 16 17.75 -16.30 12.58
CA GLY A 16 17.13 -17.59 12.29
C GLY A 16 16.47 -17.69 10.92
N ALA A 17 17.27 -17.83 9.85
CA ALA A 17 16.79 -18.39 8.59
C ALA A 17 17.11 -19.89 8.58
N ALA A 18 16.11 -20.72 8.90
CA ALA A 18 16.16 -22.13 8.56
C ALA A 18 15.89 -22.26 7.05
N ALA A 19 16.89 -22.73 6.31
CA ALA A 19 16.79 -22.98 4.88
C ALA A 19 15.68 -24.01 4.59
N LEU A 20 14.60 -23.59 3.93
CA LEU A 20 13.62 -24.50 3.34
C LEU A 20 14.12 -24.91 1.96
N ASN A 21 14.73 -26.09 1.89
CA ASN A 21 15.03 -26.76 0.62
C ASN A 21 13.72 -27.23 -0.01
N LEU A 22 13.29 -26.57 -1.10
CA LEU A 22 12.22 -27.08 -1.96
C LEU A 22 12.82 -28.04 -2.98
N ASN A 23 12.62 -29.33 -2.74
CA ASN A 23 12.97 -30.40 -3.66
C ASN A 23 11.66 -31.09 -4.07
N VAL A 24 11.10 -30.75 -5.22
CA VAL A 24 9.99 -31.52 -5.82
C VAL A 24 10.20 -31.64 -7.33
N SER A 25 10.53 -32.86 -7.74
CA SER A 25 10.55 -33.34 -9.11
C SER A 25 9.18 -33.88 -9.54
N GLY A 26 8.65 -33.34 -10.65
CA GLY A 26 7.87 -34.00 -11.72
C GLY A 26 6.62 -34.83 -11.39
N SER A 27 5.51 -34.51 -12.05
CA SER A 27 4.98 -35.34 -13.15
C SER A 27 3.72 -34.71 -13.77
N VAL A 28 3.69 -34.77 -15.11
CA VAL A 28 2.61 -34.36 -16.00
C VAL A 28 1.57 -35.47 -16.04
N ILE A 29 0.29 -35.13 -15.91
CA ILE A 29 -0.81 -36.02 -16.32
C ILE A 29 -1.82 -35.22 -17.15
N ASP A 30 -1.93 -35.60 -18.42
CA ASP A 30 -2.98 -35.20 -19.35
C ASP A 30 -4.30 -35.85 -18.97
N ALA A 31 -5.40 -35.07 -19.04
CA ALA A 31 -6.74 -35.61 -19.12
C ALA A 31 -7.62 -34.71 -19.99
N ALA A 32 -7.72 -35.09 -21.26
CA ALA A 32 -8.74 -34.59 -22.17
C ALA A 32 -10.11 -35.12 -21.74
N SER A 33 -11.11 -34.24 -21.61
CA SER A 33 -12.51 -34.67 -21.68
C SER A 33 -13.38 -33.64 -22.41
N SER A 34 -14.18 -34.23 -23.31
CA SER A 34 -15.07 -33.61 -24.28
C SER A 34 -16.26 -32.92 -23.59
N PHE A 35 -16.49 -31.65 -23.89
CA PHE A 35 -17.71 -30.94 -23.51
C PHE A 35 -18.57 -30.62 -24.73
N ARG A 36 -19.76 -31.20 -24.74
CA ARG A 36 -20.83 -30.97 -25.71
C ARG A 36 -21.41 -29.57 -25.53
N SER A 37 -21.49 -28.83 -26.63
CA SER A 37 -22.19 -27.55 -26.71
C SER A 37 -23.70 -27.75 -26.67
N VAL A 38 -24.37 -27.09 -25.72
CA VAL A 38 -25.84 -26.98 -25.67
C VAL A 38 -26.20 -25.53 -25.95
N HIS A 39 -26.82 -25.29 -27.10
CA HIS A 39 -27.40 -24.00 -27.49
C HIS A 39 -28.64 -23.69 -26.63
N VAL A 40 -28.68 -22.51 -26.01
CA VAL A 40 -29.86 -21.95 -25.33
C VAL A 40 -30.26 -20.67 -26.09
N PRO A 41 -31.54 -20.47 -26.45
CA PRO A 41 -31.95 -19.38 -27.31
C PRO A 41 -31.96 -18.02 -26.59
N PHE A 42 -31.41 -17.02 -27.28
CA PHE A 42 -31.31 -15.63 -26.85
C PHE A 42 -32.69 -14.93 -26.96
N ARG A 43 -33.26 -14.51 -25.82
CA ARG A 43 -34.41 -13.58 -25.77
C ARG A 43 -33.89 -12.19 -25.38
N ALA A 44 -34.03 -11.23 -26.28
CA ALA A 44 -33.72 -9.83 -26.02
C ALA A 44 -34.73 -9.23 -25.02
N ALA A 45 -34.25 -8.87 -23.82
CA ALA A 45 -35.01 -8.09 -22.85
C ALA A 45 -34.54 -6.63 -22.90
N HIS A 46 -35.42 -5.73 -23.33
CA HIS A 46 -35.20 -4.29 -23.22
C HIS A 46 -35.26 -3.87 -21.74
N SER A 47 -34.09 -3.58 -21.16
CA SER A 47 -33.99 -2.94 -19.84
C SER A 47 -34.00 -1.42 -20.00
N LYS A 48 -35.03 -0.78 -19.45
CA LYS A 48 -35.16 0.68 -19.40
C LYS A 48 -34.35 1.18 -18.21
N VAL A 49 -33.13 1.67 -18.48
CA VAL A 49 -32.23 2.24 -17.47
C VAL A 49 -32.87 3.51 -16.89
N ARG A 50 -33.34 3.44 -15.65
CA ARG A 50 -33.73 4.61 -14.86
C ARG A 50 -32.48 5.12 -14.16
N HIS A 51 -31.95 6.26 -14.61
CA HIS A 51 -30.93 7.01 -13.87
C HIS A 51 -31.56 7.55 -12.58
N LEU A 52 -31.25 6.90 -11.46
CA LEU A 52 -31.42 7.44 -10.12
C LEU A 52 -30.05 7.93 -9.64
N SER A 53 -29.70 9.18 -9.97
CA SER A 53 -28.57 9.86 -9.33
C SER A 53 -29.02 10.37 -7.96
N SER A 54 -29.06 9.48 -6.98
CA SER A 54 -29.07 9.90 -5.58
C SER A 54 -27.62 10.08 -5.17
N ALA A 55 -27.15 11.33 -5.13
CA ALA A 55 -25.89 11.65 -4.46
C ALA A 55 -26.02 11.24 -2.99
N VAL A 56 -25.45 10.08 -2.65
CA VAL A 56 -25.38 9.60 -1.28
C VAL A 56 -24.51 10.59 -0.52
N ARG A 57 -25.14 11.46 0.27
CA ARG A 57 -24.43 12.36 1.18
C ARG A 57 -23.85 11.50 2.30
N MET A 58 -22.53 11.29 2.22
CA MET A 58 -21.77 10.50 3.18
C MET A 58 -21.80 11.18 4.57
N PRO A 59 -21.70 10.41 5.67
CA PRO A 59 -21.69 10.99 7.01
C PRO A 59 -20.51 11.95 7.16
N GLU A 60 -20.77 13.15 7.68
CA GLU A 60 -19.75 14.12 8.04
C GLU A 60 -18.95 13.58 9.22
N ILE A 61 -17.87 12.86 8.94
CA ILE A 61 -16.89 12.48 9.95
C ILE A 61 -16.08 13.73 10.28
N THR A 62 -16.27 14.24 11.51
CA THR A 62 -15.56 15.39 12.05
C THR A 62 -14.07 15.06 12.19
N THR A 63 -13.22 15.84 11.52
CA THR A 63 -11.75 15.69 11.57
C THR A 63 -11.09 16.69 12.52
N ASP A 64 -11.87 17.45 13.29
CA ASP A 64 -11.40 18.58 14.10
C ASP A 64 -10.39 18.20 15.19
N HIS A 65 -10.40 16.94 15.61
CA HIS A 65 -9.47 16.40 16.62
C HIS A 65 -8.17 15.85 16.02
N LEU A 66 -8.05 15.82 14.68
CA LEU A 66 -6.89 15.26 13.99
C LEU A 66 -5.83 16.33 13.71
N ASP A 67 -4.58 15.91 13.61
CA ASP A 67 -3.47 16.80 13.23
C ASP A 67 -3.70 17.43 11.85
N LYS A 68 -3.47 18.74 11.74
CA LYS A 68 -3.76 19.52 10.54
C LYS A 68 -3.02 19.02 9.31
N LYS A 69 -1.77 18.57 9.46
CA LYS A 69 -0.98 18.04 8.33
C LYS A 69 -1.55 16.69 7.89
N GLN A 70 -1.94 15.81 8.82
CA GLN A 70 -2.60 14.56 8.47
C GLN A 70 -3.96 14.78 7.79
N VAL A 71 -4.73 15.78 8.21
CA VAL A 71 -5.99 16.16 7.55
C VAL A 71 -5.76 16.65 6.12
N GLN A 72 -4.70 17.43 5.86
CA GLN A 72 -4.35 17.81 4.49
C GLN A 72 -3.96 16.61 3.62
N LEU A 73 -3.28 15.61 4.18
CA LEU A 73 -2.92 14.39 3.46
C LEU A 73 -4.14 13.52 3.12
N LEU A 74 -5.28 13.71 3.79
CA LEU A 74 -6.51 12.99 3.47
C LEU A 74 -7.07 13.30 2.08
N SER A 75 -6.70 14.44 1.49
CA SER A 75 -7.08 14.80 0.12
C SER A 75 -6.13 14.25 -0.96
N GLU A 76 -5.04 13.57 -0.58
CA GLU A 76 -4.19 12.88 -1.54
C GLU A 76 -5.02 11.84 -2.32
N MET A 77 -4.83 11.75 -3.63
CA MET A 77 -5.57 10.82 -4.49
C MET A 77 -4.83 9.48 -4.57
N CYS A 78 -5.44 8.43 -4.03
CA CYS A 78 -4.96 7.05 -4.12
C CYS A 78 -5.39 6.44 -5.47
N ILE A 79 -4.66 5.42 -5.92
CA ILE A 79 -5.00 4.62 -7.10
C ILE A 79 -6.01 3.54 -6.68
N LEU A 80 -7.23 3.60 -7.21
CA LEU A 80 -8.20 2.52 -7.03
C LEU A 80 -7.91 1.38 -8.00
N ILE A 81 -8.03 0.16 -7.51
CA ILE A 81 -7.72 -1.06 -8.25
C ILE A 81 -8.81 -2.12 -8.06
N ASP A 82 -8.87 -3.08 -8.98
CA ASP A 82 -9.58 -4.34 -8.76
C ASP A 82 -8.71 -5.37 -8.01
N GLU A 83 -9.27 -6.55 -7.74
CA GLU A 83 -8.57 -7.65 -7.04
C GLU A 83 -7.38 -8.23 -7.84
N ASN A 84 -7.26 -7.91 -9.13
CA ASN A 84 -6.12 -8.28 -9.97
C ASN A 84 -5.07 -7.16 -10.04
N ASP A 85 -5.22 -6.11 -9.23
CA ASP A 85 -4.37 -4.93 -9.23
C ASP A 85 -4.41 -4.16 -10.56
N SER A 86 -5.54 -4.21 -11.28
CA SER A 86 -5.77 -3.38 -12.45
C SER A 86 -6.36 -2.03 -12.02
N LYS A 87 -5.77 -0.92 -12.48
CA LYS A 87 -6.29 0.42 -12.18
C LYS A 87 -7.72 0.60 -12.71
N ILE A 88 -8.65 0.97 -11.82
CA ILE A 88 -10.04 1.28 -12.15
C ILE A 88 -10.44 2.73 -11.91
N GLY A 89 -9.61 3.52 -11.20
CA GLY A 89 -9.88 4.93 -10.96
C GLY A 89 -9.00 5.55 -9.88
N ALA A 90 -9.53 6.60 -9.24
CA ALA A 90 -8.89 7.32 -8.16
C ALA A 90 -9.92 7.75 -7.13
N ASP A 91 -9.54 7.79 -5.85
CA ASP A 91 -10.33 8.41 -4.79
C ASP A 91 -9.40 9.01 -3.73
N SER A 92 -9.94 9.91 -2.92
CA SER A 92 -9.22 10.52 -1.82
C SER A 92 -8.79 9.47 -0.79
N LYS A 93 -7.63 9.68 -0.19
CA LYS A 93 -7.12 8.88 0.91
C LYS A 93 -8.16 8.73 2.02
N LYS A 94 -8.90 9.79 2.34
CA LYS A 94 -10.05 9.72 3.26
C LYS A 94 -10.98 8.58 2.89
N ASN A 95 -11.54 8.61 1.69
CA ASN A 95 -12.55 7.64 1.27
C ASN A 95 -12.00 6.22 1.21
N CYS A 96 -10.76 6.05 0.76
CA CYS A 96 -10.06 4.77 0.71
C CYS A 96 -9.91 4.09 2.08
N HIS A 97 -9.77 4.88 3.15
CA HIS A 97 -9.47 4.35 4.50
C HIS A 97 -10.71 4.32 5.41
N LEU A 98 -11.90 4.66 4.91
CA LEU A 98 -13.14 4.53 5.67
C LEU A 98 -13.67 3.09 5.59
N ASN A 99 -13.88 2.47 6.76
CA ASN A 99 -14.45 1.12 6.85
C ASN A 99 -15.78 1.02 6.07
N SER A 100 -16.62 2.06 6.10
CA SER A 100 -17.89 2.11 5.36
C SER A 100 -17.76 1.99 3.84
N ASN A 101 -16.60 2.31 3.28
CA ASN A 101 -16.32 2.18 1.85
C ASN A 101 -15.54 0.90 1.55
N ILE A 102 -14.59 0.55 2.42
CA ILE A 102 -13.85 -0.71 2.40
C ILE A 102 -14.83 -1.91 2.44
N ASP A 103 -15.90 -1.84 3.24
CA ASP A 103 -16.93 -2.88 3.34
C ASP A 103 -17.82 -2.98 2.08
N LYS A 104 -17.78 -1.97 1.21
CA LYS A 104 -18.39 -2.00 -0.12
C LYS A 104 -17.42 -2.49 -1.21
N GLY A 105 -16.22 -2.90 -0.83
CA GLY A 105 -15.19 -3.41 -1.74
C GLY A 105 -14.22 -2.35 -2.28
N LEU A 106 -14.21 -1.13 -1.73
CA LEU A 106 -13.22 -0.12 -2.13
C LEU A 106 -11.81 -0.63 -1.79
N LEU A 107 -10.92 -0.67 -2.77
CA LEU A 107 -9.58 -1.25 -2.73
C LEU A 107 -8.61 -0.30 -3.42
N HIS A 108 -7.45 -0.07 -2.82
CA HIS A 108 -6.43 0.81 -3.38
C HIS A 108 -5.03 0.17 -3.36
N ARG A 109 -4.16 0.68 -4.23
CA ARG A 109 -2.76 0.24 -4.32
C ARG A 109 -1.94 0.85 -3.17
N ALA A 110 -1.06 0.06 -2.59
CA ALA A 110 -0.16 0.47 -1.51
C ALA A 110 1.27 -0.08 -1.69
N PHE A 111 2.18 0.35 -0.81
CA PHE A 111 3.51 -0.25 -0.71
C PHE A 111 3.99 -0.32 0.74
N SER A 112 4.86 -1.30 0.98
CA SER A 112 5.60 -1.52 2.23
C SER A 112 7.09 -1.69 1.95
N VAL A 113 7.90 -0.79 2.52
CA VAL A 113 9.36 -0.78 2.39
C VAL A 113 10.04 -1.48 3.57
N PHE A 114 11.00 -2.34 3.26
CA PHE A 114 11.87 -3.01 4.22
C PHE A 114 13.33 -2.64 3.90
N ILE A 115 13.93 -1.76 4.70
CA ILE A 115 15.33 -1.36 4.59
C ILE A 115 16.16 -2.11 5.62
N PHE A 116 17.14 -2.86 5.14
CA PHE A 116 18.11 -3.57 5.95
C PHE A 116 19.45 -2.84 5.92
N ASN A 117 20.17 -2.87 7.04
CA ASN A 117 21.56 -2.45 7.06
C ASN A 117 22.51 -3.58 6.57
N SER A 118 23.81 -3.29 6.52
CA SER A 118 24.86 -4.28 6.22
C SER A 118 24.97 -5.42 7.26
N GLU A 119 24.43 -5.22 8.46
CA GLU A 119 24.35 -6.23 9.53
C GLU A 119 23.02 -7.00 9.53
N GLU A 120 22.25 -6.94 8.43
CA GLU A 120 20.95 -7.62 8.28
C GLU A 120 19.89 -7.20 9.33
N LYS A 121 20.06 -6.02 9.93
CA LYS A 121 19.08 -5.43 10.84
C LYS A 121 18.04 -4.64 10.06
N LEU A 122 16.77 -4.89 10.35
CA LEU A 122 15.64 -4.18 9.75
C LEU A 122 15.40 -2.85 10.48
N LEU A 123 15.20 -1.79 9.71
CA LEU A 123 14.71 -0.51 10.23
C LEU A 123 13.21 -0.59 10.50
N LEU A 124 12.80 -0.45 11.76
CA LEU A 124 11.39 -0.30 12.14
C LEU A 124 11.09 1.16 12.47
N GLN A 125 9.89 1.59 12.08
CA GLN A 125 9.33 2.86 12.53
C GLN A 125 8.32 2.63 13.65
N GLN A 126 8.29 3.51 14.65
CA GLN A 126 7.10 3.72 15.46
C GLN A 126 6.26 4.82 14.81
N ARG A 127 5.01 4.49 14.45
CA ARG A 127 4.05 5.46 13.94
C ARG A 127 3.77 6.50 15.02
N SER A 128 3.65 7.74 14.62
CA SER A 128 3.29 8.80 15.54
C SER A 128 1.84 8.75 15.97
N ASP A 129 1.55 9.35 17.11
CA ASP A 129 0.19 9.37 17.67
C ASP A 129 -0.80 10.19 16.83
N ALA A 130 -0.31 11.04 15.92
CA ALA A 130 -1.19 11.80 15.05
C ALA A 130 -1.64 11.05 13.79
N LYS A 131 -1.09 9.87 13.50
CA LYS A 131 -1.53 9.08 12.35
C LYS A 131 -3.00 8.68 12.54
N ILE A 132 -3.78 8.81 11.47
CA ILE A 132 -5.21 8.51 11.48
C ILE A 132 -5.46 7.01 11.65
N THR A 133 -4.72 6.18 10.91
CA THR A 133 -4.72 4.73 11.08
C THR A 133 -3.56 4.28 11.96
N PHE A 134 -3.80 3.36 12.89
CA PHE A 134 -2.79 2.71 13.74
C PHE A 134 -1.77 3.67 14.40
N PRO A 135 -2.20 4.68 15.17
CA PRO A 135 -1.28 5.57 15.89
C PRO A 135 -0.47 4.79 16.94
N GLY A 136 0.81 5.14 17.11
CA GLY A 136 1.69 4.55 18.14
C GLY A 136 2.23 3.15 17.83
N CYS A 137 1.72 2.46 16.81
CA CYS A 137 2.14 1.11 16.43
C CYS A 137 3.54 1.08 15.82
N PHE A 138 4.32 0.05 16.17
CA PHE A 138 5.55 -0.29 15.45
C PHE A 138 5.21 -1.02 14.14
N THR A 139 5.89 -0.65 13.06
CA THR A 139 5.77 -1.28 11.73
C THR A 139 7.11 -1.29 11.01
N ASN A 140 7.18 -1.91 9.83
CA ASN A 140 8.34 -1.85 8.92
C ASN A 140 8.71 -0.42 8.54
N THR A 141 9.82 -0.26 7.83
CA THR A 141 10.47 1.03 7.55
C THR A 141 9.56 2.16 7.08
N CYS A 142 8.67 1.90 6.11
CA CYS A 142 7.77 2.91 5.56
C CYS A 142 6.61 2.23 4.83
N CYS A 143 5.39 2.67 5.09
CA CYS A 143 4.18 2.23 4.37
C CYS A 143 3.39 3.44 3.90
N SER A 144 2.98 3.44 2.64
CA SER A 144 2.09 4.47 2.10
C SER A 144 1.52 4.03 0.74
N HIS A 145 1.19 5.00 -0.11
CA HIS A 145 0.43 4.82 -1.33
C HIS A 145 1.14 5.51 -2.48
N PRO A 146 1.23 4.86 -3.66
CA PRO A 146 1.43 5.61 -4.90
C PRO A 146 0.22 6.55 -5.13
N LEU A 147 0.52 7.77 -5.53
CA LEU A 147 -0.48 8.78 -5.88
C LEU A 147 -1.00 8.54 -7.29
N HIS A 148 -2.24 8.95 -7.53
CA HIS A 148 -2.82 8.98 -8.86
C HIS A 148 -2.28 10.17 -9.68
N THR A 149 -0.98 10.14 -9.97
CA THR A 149 -0.24 11.09 -10.82
C THR A 149 0.57 10.35 -11.88
N ASP A 150 0.84 10.97 -13.02
CA ASP A 150 1.52 10.31 -14.15
C ASP A 150 2.87 9.67 -13.75
N SER A 151 3.60 10.29 -12.82
CA SER A 151 4.89 9.78 -12.35
C SER A 151 4.78 8.49 -11.53
N GLU A 152 3.70 8.34 -10.76
CA GLU A 152 3.47 7.23 -9.82
C GLU A 152 2.47 6.18 -10.35
N LEU A 153 1.80 6.47 -11.47
CA LEU A 153 0.92 5.56 -12.20
C LEU A 153 1.65 4.58 -13.13
N GLU A 154 2.93 4.81 -13.43
CA GLU A 154 3.69 3.95 -14.33
C GLU A 154 3.93 2.56 -13.71
N GLU A 155 3.42 1.52 -14.36
CA GLU A 155 3.39 0.15 -13.83
C GLU A 155 4.59 -0.68 -14.27
N LYS A 156 5.27 -0.30 -15.37
CA LYS A 156 6.43 -1.03 -15.88
C LYS A 156 7.52 -1.14 -14.81
N GLU A 157 7.94 -2.37 -14.51
CA GLU A 157 8.92 -2.66 -13.45
C GLU A 157 8.57 -2.03 -12.08
N ALA A 158 7.26 -1.86 -11.80
CA ALA A 158 6.74 -1.23 -10.57
C ALA A 158 7.36 0.16 -10.27
N ILE A 159 7.81 0.89 -11.29
CA ILE A 159 8.58 2.13 -11.09
C ILE A 159 7.76 3.23 -10.41
N GLY A 160 6.44 3.31 -10.68
CA GLY A 160 5.56 4.28 -10.03
C GLY A 160 5.50 4.10 -8.52
N VAL A 161 5.40 2.85 -8.07
CA VAL A 161 5.42 2.47 -6.65
C VAL A 161 6.78 2.76 -6.02
N ARG A 162 7.88 2.44 -6.71
CA ARG A 162 9.26 2.72 -6.22
C ARG A 162 9.53 4.22 -6.08
N ARG A 163 9.01 5.05 -6.99
CA ARG A 163 9.04 6.53 -6.87
C ARG A 163 8.23 7.02 -5.68
N ALA A 164 7.04 6.46 -5.45
CA ALA A 164 6.23 6.77 -4.28
C ALA A 164 6.95 6.43 -2.96
N ALA A 165 7.61 5.28 -2.91
CA ALA A 165 8.44 4.87 -1.78
C ALA A 165 9.59 5.85 -1.52
N GLN A 166 10.34 6.25 -2.54
CA GLN A 166 11.40 7.26 -2.42
C GLN A 166 10.87 8.57 -1.83
N ARG A 167 9.75 9.09 -2.36
CA ARG A 167 9.09 10.31 -1.85
C ARG A 167 8.70 10.20 -0.38
N ARG A 168 8.16 9.06 0.04
CA ARG A 168 7.68 8.87 1.42
C ARG A 168 8.80 8.60 2.42
N LEU A 169 9.88 7.94 2.00
CA LEU A 169 11.09 7.80 2.82
C LEU A 169 11.68 9.17 3.18
N GLU A 170 11.71 10.11 2.23
CA GLU A 170 12.11 11.49 2.53
C GLU A 170 11.08 12.20 3.44
N ALA A 171 9.79 12.10 3.10
CA ALA A 171 8.75 12.83 3.84
C ALA A 171 8.51 12.33 5.28
N GLU A 172 8.72 11.04 5.55
CA GLU A 172 8.49 10.42 6.86
C GLU A 172 9.77 10.29 7.69
N LEU A 173 10.87 9.85 7.07
CA LEU A 173 12.12 9.54 7.78
C LEU A 173 13.23 10.59 7.55
N GLY A 174 13.01 11.57 6.67
CA GLY A 174 14.01 12.57 6.33
C GLY A 174 15.17 12.02 5.51
N ILE A 175 15.03 10.81 4.94
CA ILE A 175 16.06 10.18 4.12
C ILE A 175 16.14 10.93 2.78
N PRO A 176 17.28 11.56 2.43
CA PRO A 176 17.38 12.30 1.17
C PRO A 176 17.10 11.40 -0.03
N MET A 177 16.28 11.86 -0.98
CA MET A 177 15.91 11.05 -2.16
C MET A 177 17.13 10.51 -2.93
N ALA A 178 18.22 11.26 -2.99
CA ALA A 178 19.46 10.85 -3.64
C ALA A 178 20.11 9.60 -3.01
N GLN A 179 19.78 9.28 -1.76
CA GLN A 179 20.30 8.09 -1.06
C GLN A 179 19.39 6.87 -1.20
N VAL A 180 18.17 6.99 -1.73
CA VAL A 180 17.19 5.90 -1.84
C VAL A 180 16.53 5.93 -3.21
N THR A 181 17.33 5.71 -4.24
CA THR A 181 16.85 5.77 -5.62
C THR A 181 15.91 4.60 -5.95
N PRO A 182 14.93 4.77 -6.86
CA PRO A 182 14.01 3.70 -7.22
C PRO A 182 14.73 2.45 -7.75
N ASP A 183 15.88 2.60 -8.43
CA ASP A 183 16.62 1.48 -9.01
C ASP A 183 17.29 0.58 -7.98
N GLU A 184 17.47 1.06 -6.75
CA GLU A 184 17.98 0.27 -5.62
C GLU A 184 16.88 -0.44 -4.84
N MET A 185 15.60 -0.18 -5.17
CA MET A 185 14.45 -0.85 -4.56
C MET A 185 14.08 -2.09 -5.35
N THR A 186 14.23 -3.24 -4.73
CA THR A 186 13.80 -4.52 -5.28
C THR A 186 12.32 -4.74 -4.98
N TYR A 187 11.49 -4.81 -6.01
CA TYR A 187 10.13 -5.30 -5.88
C TYR A 187 10.13 -6.83 -5.74
N LEU A 188 9.52 -7.35 -4.67
CA LEU A 188 9.49 -8.78 -4.38
C LEU A 188 8.17 -9.43 -4.80
N THR A 189 7.06 -8.95 -4.26
CA THR A 189 5.72 -9.52 -4.48
C THR A 189 4.63 -8.53 -4.06
N ARG A 190 3.36 -8.93 -4.21
CA ARG A 190 2.18 -8.20 -3.72
C ARG A 190 1.42 -9.03 -2.68
N ILE A 191 0.84 -8.36 -1.68
CA ILE A 191 -0.01 -8.98 -0.67
C ILE A 191 -1.34 -8.24 -0.64
N HIS A 192 -2.45 -8.95 -0.87
CA HIS A 192 -3.79 -8.40 -0.65
C HIS A 192 -4.19 -8.61 0.81
N TYR A 193 -4.49 -7.52 1.52
CA TYR A 193 -4.94 -7.61 2.92
C TYR A 193 -6.03 -6.58 3.23
N LYS A 194 -6.75 -6.84 4.33
CA LYS A 194 -7.75 -5.94 4.92
C LYS A 194 -7.57 -5.92 6.44
N ALA A 195 -7.52 -4.74 7.04
CA ALA A 195 -7.34 -4.56 8.48
C ALA A 195 -8.13 -3.36 9.01
N GLN A 196 -8.75 -3.49 10.18
CA GLN A 196 -9.43 -2.37 10.83
C GLN A 196 -8.49 -1.71 11.84
N SER A 197 -8.43 -0.38 11.82
CA SER A 197 -7.71 0.41 12.81
C SER A 197 -8.60 0.68 14.03
N ASP A 198 -9.80 1.18 13.78
CA ASP A 198 -10.84 1.41 14.79
C ASP A 198 -12.25 1.24 14.16
N GLY A 199 -13.29 1.77 14.81
CA GLY A 199 -14.67 1.68 14.30
C GLY A 199 -14.93 2.46 13.00
N VAL A 200 -14.07 3.41 12.63
CA VAL A 200 -14.24 4.31 11.47
C VAL A 200 -13.21 4.01 10.38
N TRP A 201 -11.95 3.81 10.77
CA TRP A 201 -10.82 3.75 9.86
C TRP A 201 -10.25 2.34 9.72
N GLY A 202 -9.71 2.04 8.54
CA GLY A 202 -9.06 0.78 8.22
C GLY A 202 -8.23 0.86 6.95
N GLU A 203 -7.74 -0.30 6.53
CA GLU A 203 -6.93 -0.51 5.33
C GLU A 203 -7.54 -1.66 4.53
N HIS A 204 -7.52 -1.54 3.20
CA HIS A 204 -7.85 -2.60 2.26
C HIS A 204 -7.02 -2.38 1.01
N GLU A 205 -5.97 -3.19 0.84
CA GLU A 205 -4.87 -2.85 -0.05
C GLU A 205 -4.34 -4.05 -0.81
N ILE A 206 -3.90 -3.83 -2.04
CA ILE A 206 -2.87 -4.68 -2.67
C ILE A 206 -1.53 -3.98 -2.44
N ASP A 207 -0.73 -4.56 -1.56
CA ASP A 207 0.48 -3.97 -1.01
C ASP A 207 1.73 -4.49 -1.72
N TYR A 208 2.47 -3.60 -2.36
CA TYR A 208 3.75 -3.90 -3.02
C TYR A 208 4.88 -3.99 -1.98
N ILE A 209 5.51 -5.15 -1.93
CA ILE A 209 6.60 -5.42 -0.99
C ILE A 209 7.93 -5.00 -1.64
N LEU A 210 8.55 -3.97 -1.08
CA LEU A 210 9.80 -3.38 -1.56
C LEU A 210 10.93 -3.61 -0.56
N PHE A 211 12.05 -4.14 -1.04
CA PHE A 211 13.25 -4.38 -0.25
C PHE A 211 14.40 -3.48 -0.70
N MET A 212 15.22 -3.07 0.25
CA MET A 212 16.46 -2.36 0.00
C MET A 212 17.50 -2.74 1.07
N GLN A 213 18.76 -2.88 0.69
CA GLN A 213 19.87 -3.02 1.63
C GLN A 213 20.81 -1.82 1.49
N LYS A 214 21.20 -1.22 2.63
CA LYS A 214 22.07 -0.04 2.67
C LYS A 214 23.23 -0.26 3.63
N VAL A 215 24.46 0.01 3.16
CA VAL A 215 25.69 -0.31 3.89
C VAL A 215 25.85 0.55 5.15
N GLU A 216 25.46 1.82 5.11
CA GLU A 216 25.46 2.73 6.25
C GLU A 216 24.07 3.33 6.49
N MET A 217 23.35 2.80 7.48
CA MET A 217 22.10 3.43 7.95
C MET A 217 22.33 4.72 8.73
N ALA A 218 23.53 4.93 9.27
CA ALA A 218 23.89 6.12 10.03
C ALA A 218 23.86 7.42 9.19
N CYS A 219 23.99 7.32 7.86
CA CYS A 219 23.84 8.45 6.94
C CYS A 219 22.39 8.70 6.48
N LEU A 220 21.47 7.75 6.72
CA LEU A 220 20.08 7.83 6.24
C LEU A 220 19.17 8.60 7.20
N ILE A 221 19.46 8.55 8.51
CA ILE A 221 18.67 9.25 9.52
C ILE A 221 19.53 10.40 10.06
N PRO A 222 19.15 11.68 9.88
CA PRO A 222 19.89 12.78 10.48
C PRO A 222 19.99 12.52 11.99
N THR A 223 21.22 12.40 12.50
CA THR A 223 21.47 12.36 13.94
C THR A 223 20.84 13.61 14.57
N MET A 224 19.97 13.40 15.57
CA MET A 224 19.27 14.47 16.29
C MET A 224 20.23 15.40 17.02
#